data_AF-A0A7V6B655-F1
#
_entry.id   AF-A0A7V6B655-F1
#
_cell.length_a   1.000
_cell.length_b   1.000
_cell.length_c   1.000
_cell.angle_alpha   90.00
_cell.angle_beta   90.00
_cell.angle_gamma   90.00
#
_symmetry.space_group_name_H-M   'P 1'
#
loop_
_entity.id
_entity.type
_entity.pdbx_description
1 polymer ?
#
loop_
_entity_poly.entity_id
_entity_poly.type
_entity_poly.pdbx_seq_one_letter_code
_entity_poly.pdbx_strand_id
1 'polypeptide(L)'
;MAKISVLPGEVDFGVVTIGCCSKTFRVCLYNTGTAPLTVSGITPSGCTAEFKVKNTPTLPKAISAGVPVCFDTQYCAQQVGQRTCSLQIESTDSSAPLVSVRLKGEGTNETSHVDRFTQVSGQEVDILFIVDDSGSMCEEQDRLAAGFDYFIQNAKVWNNDYHIGVITPNVVADPVIGKLNYGDPKKMPRYLTPQQGTKQKFAEFTKLGCNGGPYCSGFSGACTDEQESGLQAAMIALSAPLTTDTGVPCNSDGDCKSNTSICPDANACPYYCLDGTCGGWNKGFLRDNAQLEIVVLSDEEDQSPDRPAYYIDFLKNIKGYYNVNMMHFHSIVGQDPSTCSEAEPGRRYLQVSNETNGVKGDICASDYGPIMEDIGDVTFGLKVQFFLSRLANPSSVSVKVNGQQCTTGWTYDGNSNSIIFDGKNPNDPCSQPAPGQVIEVSYEMLCLKE
;
A
#
# COMPACT_ATOMS: atom_id res chain seq x y z
N MET A 1 15.31 8.87 -19.45
CA MET A 1 15.83 7.57 -19.93
C MET A 1 14.72 6.53 -19.82
N ALA A 2 14.79 5.40 -20.54
CA ALA A 2 13.82 4.32 -20.38
C ALA A 2 14.04 3.67 -19.01
N LYS A 3 12.95 3.33 -18.30
CA LYS A 3 13.02 2.67 -16.99
C LYS A 3 11.95 1.60 -16.92
N ILE A 4 12.36 0.36 -16.69
CA ILE A 4 11.43 -0.76 -16.52
C ILE A 4 11.07 -0.93 -15.05
N SER A 5 9.78 -1.12 -14.78
CA SER A 5 9.28 -1.59 -13.50
C SER A 5 8.38 -2.81 -13.73
N VAL A 6 8.50 -3.83 -12.89
CA VAL A 6 7.76 -5.09 -13.02
C VAL A 6 6.97 -5.34 -11.75
N LEU A 7 5.66 -5.50 -11.89
CA LEU A 7 4.75 -5.73 -10.77
C LEU A 7 3.88 -6.97 -11.02
N PRO A 8 3.86 -7.95 -10.10
CA PRO A 8 4.77 -8.08 -8.95
C PRO A 8 6.18 -8.51 -9.37
N GLY A 9 7.19 -8.20 -8.54
CA GLY A 9 8.59 -8.62 -8.76
C GLY A 9 8.88 -10.08 -8.40
N GLU A 10 7.93 -10.75 -7.75
CA GLU A 10 7.93 -12.18 -7.47
C GLU A 10 6.51 -12.73 -7.43
N VAL A 11 6.35 -14.03 -7.65
CA VAL A 11 5.06 -14.73 -7.62
C VAL A 11 5.21 -16.00 -6.81
N ASP A 12 4.49 -16.09 -5.69
CA ASP A 12 4.29 -17.33 -4.93
C ASP A 12 2.89 -17.89 -5.24
N PHE A 13 2.85 -19.04 -5.89
CA PHE A 13 1.61 -19.75 -6.23
C PHE A 13 1.02 -20.52 -5.04
N GLY A 14 1.73 -20.58 -3.91
CA GLY A 14 1.35 -21.32 -2.73
C GLY A 14 1.42 -22.84 -2.92
N VAL A 15 0.63 -23.54 -2.10
CA VAL A 15 0.59 -25.01 -2.07
C VAL A 15 -0.57 -25.52 -2.94
N VAL A 16 -0.25 -26.30 -3.97
CA VAL A 16 -1.18 -26.83 -4.98
C VAL A 16 -1.21 -28.36 -4.93
N THR A 17 -2.41 -28.95 -4.95
CA THR A 17 -2.56 -30.41 -4.99
C THR A 17 -2.05 -30.97 -6.32
N ILE A 18 -1.32 -32.09 -6.28
CA ILE A 18 -0.81 -32.74 -7.49
C ILE A 18 -1.94 -33.07 -8.47
N GLY A 19 -1.71 -32.77 -9.75
CA GLY A 19 -2.71 -32.93 -10.82
C GLY A 19 -3.67 -31.75 -10.97
N CYS A 20 -3.44 -30.67 -10.22
CA CYS A 20 -4.17 -29.41 -10.28
C CYS A 20 -3.23 -28.24 -10.57
N CYS A 21 -3.82 -27.11 -10.96
CA CYS A 21 -3.13 -25.85 -11.17
C CYS A 21 -3.57 -24.77 -10.18
N SER A 22 -2.69 -23.81 -9.93
CA SER A 22 -2.98 -22.57 -9.22
C SER A 22 -3.93 -21.67 -10.03
N LYS A 23 -4.42 -20.60 -9.41
CA LYS A 23 -4.90 -19.43 -10.16
C LYS A 23 -3.78 -18.87 -11.05
N THR A 24 -4.17 -18.18 -12.10
CA THR A 24 -3.24 -17.39 -12.90
C THR A 24 -2.88 -16.10 -12.17
N PHE A 25 -1.59 -15.80 -12.06
CA PHE A 25 -1.07 -14.53 -11.54
C PHE A 25 -0.60 -13.66 -12.70
N ARG A 26 -1.11 -12.44 -12.75
CA ARG A 26 -0.75 -11.47 -13.79
C ARG A 26 0.50 -10.71 -13.40
N VAL A 27 1.46 -10.65 -14.32
CA VAL A 27 2.69 -9.86 -14.20
C VAL A 27 2.64 -8.75 -15.24
N CYS A 28 2.79 -7.51 -14.80
CA CYS A 28 2.69 -6.31 -15.63
C CYS A 28 4.04 -5.57 -15.68
N LEU A 29 4.42 -5.19 -16.90
CA LEU A 29 5.62 -4.44 -17.23
C LEU A 29 5.23 -2.98 -17.48
N TYR A 30 5.86 -2.06 -16.75
CA TYR A 30 5.63 -0.63 -16.82
C TYR A 30 6.88 0.08 -17.35
N ASN A 31 6.66 1.15 -18.13
CA ASN A 31 7.68 2.14 -18.40
C ASN A 31 7.50 3.32 -17.44
N THR A 32 8.36 3.43 -16.44
CA THR A 32 8.38 4.54 -15.49
C THR A 32 9.38 5.63 -15.90
N GLY A 33 9.99 5.47 -17.07
CA GLY A 33 10.97 6.40 -17.62
C GLY A 33 10.35 7.38 -18.61
N THR A 34 11.11 8.42 -18.93
CA THR A 34 10.71 9.46 -19.90
C THR A 34 11.04 9.12 -21.35
N ALA A 35 11.80 8.04 -21.59
CA ALA A 35 12.11 7.59 -22.96
C ALA A 35 11.36 6.29 -23.29
N PRO A 36 11.13 5.98 -24.58
CA PRO A 36 10.47 4.74 -24.98
C PRO A 36 11.21 3.50 -24.47
N LEU A 37 10.49 2.60 -23.80
CA LEU A 37 10.99 1.31 -23.34
C LEU A 37 10.54 0.21 -24.30
N THR A 38 11.44 -0.68 -24.69
CA THR A 38 11.12 -1.89 -25.45
C THR A 38 11.55 -3.12 -24.68
N VAL A 39 10.67 -4.11 -24.58
CA VAL A 39 10.96 -5.44 -24.04
C VAL A 39 11.23 -6.37 -25.21
N SER A 40 12.39 -7.03 -25.18
CA SER A 40 12.85 -7.92 -26.25
C SER A 40 12.65 -9.40 -25.92
N GLY A 41 12.62 -9.77 -24.63
CA GLY A 41 12.56 -11.16 -24.20
C GLY A 41 11.80 -11.34 -22.89
N ILE A 42 11.02 -12.41 -22.80
CA ILE A 42 10.44 -12.94 -21.56
C ILE A 42 10.73 -14.44 -21.58
N THR A 43 11.73 -14.89 -20.83
CA THR A 43 12.25 -16.26 -20.92
C THR A 43 12.29 -16.94 -19.55
N PRO A 44 11.75 -18.17 -19.42
CA PRO A 44 11.92 -18.96 -18.20
C PRO A 44 13.38 -19.37 -18.00
N SER A 45 13.87 -19.27 -16.76
CA SER A 45 15.21 -19.66 -16.34
C SER A 45 15.11 -20.62 -15.16
N GLY A 46 15.59 -21.85 -15.36
CA GLY A 46 15.55 -22.90 -14.33
C GLY A 46 14.15 -23.43 -14.02
N CYS A 47 13.13 -23.11 -14.82
CA CYS A 47 11.76 -23.56 -14.59
C CYS A 47 11.55 -25.01 -15.05
N THR A 48 10.85 -25.79 -14.23
CA THR A 48 10.27 -27.07 -14.65
C THR A 48 9.04 -26.85 -15.53
N ALA A 49 8.54 -27.91 -16.16
CA ALA A 49 7.30 -27.85 -16.95
C ALA A 49 6.03 -27.52 -16.12
N GLU A 50 6.15 -27.49 -14.79
CA GLU A 50 5.07 -27.16 -13.85
C GLU A 50 4.77 -25.65 -13.88
N PHE A 51 5.75 -24.80 -14.21
CA PHE A 51 5.54 -23.36 -14.36
C PHE A 51 5.13 -23.03 -15.80
N LYS A 52 3.98 -22.37 -15.94
CA LYS A 52 3.38 -21.97 -17.20
C LYS A 52 3.46 -20.45 -17.32
N VAL A 53 3.80 -19.98 -18.51
CA VAL A 53 3.67 -18.57 -18.91
C VAL A 53 2.64 -18.51 -20.02
N LYS A 54 1.61 -17.70 -19.84
CA LYS A 54 0.42 -17.58 -20.70
C LYS A 54 0.24 -16.14 -21.15
N ASN A 55 -0.49 -15.94 -22.23
CA ASN A 55 -0.84 -14.62 -22.76
C ASN A 55 0.38 -13.70 -22.94
N THR A 56 1.52 -14.27 -23.32
CA THR A 56 2.76 -13.51 -23.56
C THR A 56 2.56 -12.59 -24.76
N PRO A 57 2.90 -11.29 -24.65
CA PRO A 57 2.81 -10.36 -25.78
C PRO A 57 3.75 -10.80 -26.90
N THR A 58 3.43 -10.45 -28.14
CA THR A 58 4.36 -10.60 -29.26
C THR A 58 5.56 -9.68 -29.05
N LEU A 59 6.77 -10.26 -29.04
CA LEU A 59 8.02 -9.53 -28.82
C LEU A 59 8.77 -9.30 -30.15
N PRO A 60 9.55 -8.20 -30.29
CA PRO A 60 9.75 -7.15 -29.30
C PRO A 60 8.52 -6.26 -29.12
N LYS A 61 8.26 -5.81 -27.89
CA LYS A 61 7.09 -5.01 -27.52
C LYS A 61 7.50 -3.68 -26.91
N ALA A 62 7.07 -2.58 -27.54
CA ALA A 62 7.17 -1.25 -26.96
C ALA A 62 6.16 -1.07 -25.81
N ILE A 63 6.61 -0.46 -24.72
CA ILE A 63 5.81 -0.11 -23.55
C ILE A 63 5.76 1.42 -23.46
N SER A 64 4.57 1.96 -23.71
CA SER A 64 4.30 3.38 -23.54
C SER A 64 4.23 3.74 -22.05
N ALA A 65 4.58 4.98 -21.70
CA ALA A 65 4.38 5.47 -20.34
C ALA A 65 2.89 5.39 -19.95
N GLY A 66 2.61 4.99 -18.71
CA GLY A 66 1.25 4.88 -18.16
C GLY A 66 0.38 3.74 -18.68
N VAL A 67 0.83 2.97 -19.69
CA VAL A 67 0.08 1.80 -20.21
C VAL A 67 0.92 0.54 -20.07
N PRO A 68 0.65 -0.31 -19.06
CA PRO A 68 1.43 -1.52 -18.87
C PRO A 68 1.17 -2.56 -19.95
N VAL A 69 2.17 -3.42 -20.15
CA VAL A 69 2.03 -4.67 -20.91
C VAL A 69 2.07 -5.83 -19.92
N CYS A 70 1.03 -6.63 -19.89
CA CYS A 70 0.92 -7.74 -18.94
C CYS A 70 0.93 -9.11 -19.63
N PHE A 71 1.36 -10.12 -18.90
CA PHE A 71 1.24 -11.53 -19.23
C PHE A 71 0.86 -12.32 -17.96
N ASP A 72 0.47 -13.57 -18.10
CA ASP A 72 -0.02 -14.38 -16.99
C ASP A 72 0.93 -15.54 -16.70
N THR A 73 0.99 -15.96 -15.45
CA THR A 73 1.81 -17.08 -14.96
C THR A 73 0.94 -18.05 -14.16
N GLN A 74 1.27 -19.34 -14.15
CA GLN A 74 0.53 -20.36 -13.41
C GLN A 74 1.44 -21.51 -12.99
N TYR A 75 1.17 -22.14 -11.86
CA TYR A 75 1.84 -23.35 -11.42
C TYR A 75 0.90 -24.55 -11.44
N CYS A 76 1.27 -25.62 -12.14
CA CYS A 76 0.54 -26.87 -12.22
C CYS A 76 1.37 -27.98 -11.56
N ALA A 77 1.01 -28.33 -10.32
CA ALA A 77 1.77 -29.28 -9.52
C ALA A 77 1.73 -30.69 -10.11
N GLN A 78 2.90 -31.27 -10.36
CA GLN A 78 3.07 -32.64 -10.84
C GLN A 78 3.79 -33.52 -9.81
N GLN A 79 4.56 -32.92 -8.90
CA GLN A 79 5.33 -33.63 -7.89
C GLN A 79 5.20 -32.98 -6.51
N VAL A 80 5.45 -33.75 -5.46
CA VAL A 80 5.46 -33.24 -4.08
C VAL A 80 6.69 -32.36 -3.87
N GLY A 81 6.50 -31.30 -3.08
CA GLY A 81 7.54 -30.44 -2.58
C GLY A 81 7.66 -29.12 -3.33
N GLN A 82 8.51 -28.25 -2.81
CA GLN A 82 8.71 -26.90 -3.33
C GLN A 82 9.49 -26.93 -4.65
N ARG A 83 9.11 -26.02 -5.55
CA ARG A 83 9.80 -25.70 -6.80
C ARG A 83 9.98 -24.19 -6.86
N THR A 84 11.13 -23.75 -7.36
CA THR A 84 11.43 -22.34 -7.59
C THR A 84 12.11 -22.17 -8.93
N CYS A 85 11.87 -21.04 -9.59
CA CYS A 85 12.59 -20.63 -10.78
C CYS A 85 12.48 -19.12 -10.98
N SER A 86 12.90 -18.59 -12.13
CA SER A 86 12.66 -17.18 -12.48
C SER A 86 12.27 -16.97 -13.93
N LEU A 87 11.59 -15.86 -14.21
CA LEU A 87 11.42 -15.31 -15.54
C LEU A 87 12.42 -14.18 -15.75
N GLN A 88 13.20 -14.26 -16.82
CA GLN A 88 14.15 -13.25 -17.23
C GLN A 88 13.50 -12.33 -18.28
N ILE A 89 13.45 -11.05 -17.99
CA ILE A 89 12.84 -10.01 -18.81
C ILE A 89 13.94 -9.10 -19.35
N GLU A 90 14.16 -9.16 -20.65
CA GLU A 90 15.15 -8.34 -21.35
C GLU A 90 14.52 -7.05 -21.87
N SER A 91 15.17 -5.91 -21.64
CA SER A 91 14.65 -4.61 -22.05
C SER A 91 15.73 -3.62 -22.49
N THR A 92 15.30 -2.50 -23.08
CA THR A 92 16.16 -1.38 -23.45
C THR A 92 16.50 -0.43 -22.30
N ASP A 93 16.14 -0.77 -21.06
CA ASP A 93 16.62 -0.05 -19.87
C ASP A 93 18.12 -0.30 -19.71
N SER A 94 18.96 0.72 -19.93
CA SER A 94 20.41 0.59 -19.85
C SER A 94 20.94 0.39 -18.43
N SER A 95 20.16 0.74 -17.42
CA SER A 95 20.53 0.55 -16.01
C SER A 95 20.08 -0.80 -15.45
N ALA A 96 19.03 -1.38 -16.02
CA ALA A 96 18.52 -2.70 -15.67
C ALA A 96 18.10 -3.47 -16.95
N PRO A 97 19.08 -3.86 -17.81
CA PRO A 97 18.78 -4.48 -19.10
C PRO A 97 18.15 -5.87 -18.97
N LEU A 98 18.27 -6.48 -17.79
CA LEU A 98 17.69 -7.77 -17.44
C LEU A 98 17.04 -7.69 -16.05
N VAL A 99 15.73 -7.91 -15.98
CA VAL A 99 14.97 -7.99 -14.72
C VAL A 99 14.50 -9.42 -14.51
N SER A 100 14.63 -9.92 -13.28
CA SER A 100 14.24 -11.28 -12.91
C SER A 100 13.01 -11.28 -12.00
N VAL A 101 11.94 -11.96 -12.42
CA VAL A 101 10.76 -12.23 -11.57
C VAL A 101 10.90 -13.63 -10.99
N ARG A 102 10.98 -13.75 -9.66
CA ARG A 102 11.08 -15.07 -9.00
C ARG A 102 9.72 -15.75 -8.96
N LEU A 103 9.69 -17.05 -9.26
CA LEU A 103 8.50 -17.89 -9.20
C LEU A 103 8.71 -18.99 -8.15
N LYS A 104 7.70 -19.25 -7.32
CA LYS A 104 7.69 -20.33 -6.32
C LYS A 104 6.33 -21.01 -6.27
N GLY A 105 6.31 -22.33 -6.16
CA GLY A 105 5.10 -23.11 -5.89
C GLY A 105 5.46 -24.42 -5.19
N GLU A 106 4.50 -25.00 -4.47
CA GLU A 106 4.71 -26.26 -3.74
C GLU A 106 3.63 -27.27 -4.09
N GLY A 107 4.02 -28.51 -4.41
CA GLY A 107 3.07 -29.59 -4.66
C GLY A 107 2.78 -30.43 -3.41
N THR A 108 1.52 -30.81 -3.20
CA THR A 108 1.10 -31.71 -2.09
C THR A 108 0.10 -32.78 -2.55
N ASN A 109 -0.05 -33.85 -1.76
CA ASN A 109 -1.12 -34.84 -1.93
C ASN A 109 -2.39 -34.51 -1.15
N GLU A 110 -2.35 -33.51 -0.26
CA GLU A 110 -3.49 -33.13 0.56
C GLU A 110 -4.59 -32.48 -0.29
N THR A 111 -5.82 -32.97 -0.16
CA THR A 111 -6.99 -32.44 -0.88
C THR A 111 -7.90 -31.58 0.01
N SER A 112 -7.69 -31.61 1.32
CA SER A 112 -8.38 -30.79 2.30
C SER A 112 -7.38 -30.01 3.14
N HIS A 113 -7.85 -28.90 3.72
CA HIS A 113 -7.03 -28.04 4.56
C HIS A 113 -7.87 -27.36 5.64
N VAL A 114 -7.22 -26.99 6.73
CA VAL A 114 -7.83 -26.16 7.79
C VAL A 114 -6.90 -25.01 8.10
N ASP A 115 -7.33 -23.79 7.77
CA ASP A 115 -6.69 -22.59 8.26
C ASP A 115 -7.21 -22.24 9.65
N ARG A 116 -6.30 -21.77 10.51
CA ARG A 116 -6.62 -21.28 11.84
C ARG A 116 -6.12 -19.85 11.97
N PHE A 117 -7.03 -18.93 12.23
CA PHE A 117 -6.74 -17.54 12.54
C PHE A 117 -7.11 -17.25 13.98
N THR A 118 -6.50 -16.24 14.56
CA THR A 118 -6.95 -15.65 15.82
C THR A 118 -7.29 -14.20 15.54
N GLN A 119 -8.51 -13.78 15.86
CA GLN A 119 -8.83 -12.37 15.82
C GLN A 119 -7.96 -11.66 16.85
N VAL A 120 -7.26 -10.61 16.46
CA VAL A 120 -6.40 -9.84 17.35
C VAL A 120 -7.10 -8.54 17.75
N SER A 121 -6.87 -8.08 18.99
CA SER A 121 -7.37 -6.79 19.47
C SER A 121 -6.64 -5.63 18.81
N GLY A 122 -5.35 -5.80 18.54
CA GLY A 122 -4.52 -4.80 17.89
C GLY A 122 -4.35 -5.08 16.39
N GLN A 123 -4.66 -4.09 15.56
CA GLN A 123 -4.13 -4.01 14.20
C GLN A 123 -2.83 -3.22 14.22
N GLU A 124 -1.86 -3.68 13.43
CA GLU A 124 -0.81 -2.78 12.94
C GLU A 124 -1.47 -1.90 11.88
N VAL A 125 -1.35 -0.58 12.00
CA VAL A 125 -1.91 0.36 11.02
C VAL A 125 -0.89 1.43 10.65
N ASP A 126 -0.66 1.63 9.37
CA ASP A 126 0.17 2.72 8.86
C ASP A 126 -0.74 3.79 8.27
N ILE A 127 -0.66 5.01 8.78
CA ILE A 127 -1.51 6.12 8.38
C ILE A 127 -0.65 7.20 7.74
N LEU A 128 -0.88 7.48 6.46
CA LEU A 128 -0.21 8.53 5.71
C LEU A 128 -1.15 9.73 5.56
N PHE A 129 -0.84 10.84 6.24
CA PHE A 129 -1.50 12.11 5.99
C PHE A 129 -0.79 12.84 4.84
N ILE A 130 -1.57 13.27 3.87
CA ILE A 130 -1.16 14.17 2.79
C ILE A 130 -1.81 15.50 3.10
N VAL A 131 -1.01 16.46 3.55
CA VAL A 131 -1.53 17.75 4.01
C VAL A 131 -1.01 18.81 3.07
N ASP A 132 -1.96 19.48 2.44
CA ASP A 132 -1.76 20.65 1.62
C ASP A 132 -1.01 21.75 2.39
N ASP A 133 0.03 22.25 1.74
CA ASP A 133 0.99 23.20 2.28
C ASP A 133 0.84 24.61 1.72
N SER A 134 -0.29 24.89 1.05
CA SER A 134 -0.65 26.22 0.60
C SER A 134 -0.88 27.18 1.77
N GLY A 135 -0.80 28.49 1.48
CA GLY A 135 -0.93 29.54 2.48
C GLY A 135 -2.34 29.71 3.06
N SER A 136 -3.38 29.24 2.37
CA SER A 136 -4.78 29.29 2.81
C SER A 136 -5.11 28.25 3.87
N MET A 137 -4.39 27.13 3.89
CA MET A 137 -4.73 25.92 4.65
C MET A 137 -4.52 25.98 6.17
N CYS A 138 -4.17 27.14 6.72
CA CYS A 138 -3.79 27.22 8.12
C CYS A 138 -4.91 26.91 9.10
N GLU A 139 -6.14 27.28 8.76
CA GLU A 139 -7.30 27.04 9.60
C GLU A 139 -7.69 25.55 9.54
N GLU A 140 -7.65 24.96 8.36
CA GLU A 140 -7.94 23.57 8.06
C GLU A 140 -6.94 22.63 8.77
N GLN A 141 -5.65 22.98 8.73
CA GLN A 141 -4.60 22.25 9.46
C GLN A 141 -4.80 22.32 10.99
N ASP A 142 -5.27 23.46 11.52
CA ASP A 142 -5.58 23.60 12.95
C ASP A 142 -6.81 22.77 13.34
N ARG A 143 -7.85 22.72 12.48
CA ARG A 143 -9.02 21.85 12.65
C ARG A 143 -8.64 20.36 12.60
N LEU A 144 -7.76 19.97 11.67
CA LEU A 144 -7.21 18.60 11.58
C LEU A 144 -6.49 18.20 12.87
N ALA A 145 -5.59 19.06 13.37
CA ALA A 145 -4.85 18.82 14.60
C ALA A 145 -5.78 18.75 15.84
N ALA A 146 -6.83 19.57 15.87
CA ALA A 146 -7.85 19.53 16.92
C ALA A 146 -8.65 18.21 16.91
N GLY A 147 -9.00 17.72 15.71
CA GLY A 147 -9.72 16.46 15.48
C GLY A 147 -8.94 15.19 15.84
N PHE A 148 -7.63 15.28 16.08
CA PHE A 148 -6.77 14.11 16.31
C PHE A 148 -7.23 13.22 17.48
N ASP A 149 -7.79 13.79 18.55
CA ASP A 149 -8.25 12.98 19.69
C ASP A 149 -9.46 12.10 19.33
N TYR A 150 -10.33 12.55 18.43
CA TYR A 150 -11.45 11.77 17.90
C TYR A 150 -10.94 10.60 17.06
N PHE A 151 -9.94 10.85 16.21
CA PHE A 151 -9.31 9.83 15.37
C PHE A 151 -8.68 8.69 16.19
N ILE A 152 -7.86 9.00 17.19
CA ILE A 152 -7.14 7.97 17.97
C ILE A 152 -7.96 7.37 19.12
N GLN A 153 -9.20 7.83 19.34
CA GLN A 153 -10.04 7.32 20.44
C GLN A 153 -10.19 5.79 20.35
N ASN A 154 -10.46 5.29 19.15
CA ASN A 154 -10.61 3.86 18.89
C ASN A 154 -9.30 3.09 19.02
N ALA A 155 -8.17 3.68 18.59
CA ALA A 155 -6.86 3.05 18.74
C ALA A 155 -6.54 2.72 20.21
N LYS A 156 -6.96 3.57 21.15
CA LYS A 156 -6.76 3.35 22.60
C LYS A 156 -7.61 2.20 23.13
N VAL A 157 -8.82 2.01 22.61
CA VAL A 157 -9.73 0.93 23.03
C VAL A 157 -9.15 -0.44 22.64
N TRP A 158 -8.54 -0.51 21.47
CA TRP A 158 -8.07 -1.75 20.85
C TRP A 158 -6.59 -2.06 21.10
N ASN A 159 -5.85 -1.11 21.71
CA ASN A 159 -4.40 -1.18 21.88
C ASN A 159 -3.67 -1.39 20.54
N ASN A 160 -4.09 -0.61 19.53
CA ASN A 160 -3.55 -0.68 18.17
C ASN A 160 -2.13 -0.10 18.09
N ASP A 161 -1.29 -0.75 17.30
CA ASP A 161 0.07 -0.28 17.00
C ASP A 161 0.08 0.49 15.67
N TYR A 162 0.21 1.82 15.74
CA TYR A 162 0.12 2.65 14.56
C TYR A 162 1.41 3.39 14.22
N HIS A 163 1.65 3.58 12.93
CA HIS A 163 2.60 4.54 12.41
C HIS A 163 1.84 5.68 11.76
N ILE A 164 2.10 6.94 12.13
CA ILE A 164 1.52 8.11 11.45
C ILE A 164 2.63 8.89 10.76
N GLY A 165 2.60 8.93 9.44
CA GLY A 165 3.47 9.74 8.61
C GLY A 165 2.71 10.95 8.05
N VAL A 166 3.41 12.06 7.83
CA VAL A 166 2.85 13.26 7.17
C VAL A 166 3.74 13.66 6.00
N ILE A 167 3.15 13.93 4.84
CA ILE A 167 3.81 14.45 3.64
C ILE A 167 3.04 15.66 3.07
N THR A 168 3.67 16.39 2.14
CA THR A 168 3.01 17.40 1.30
C THR A 168 2.57 16.83 -0.04
N PRO A 169 1.66 17.50 -0.76
CA PRO A 169 1.37 17.23 -2.16
C PRO A 169 2.46 17.73 -3.14
N ASN A 170 3.48 18.47 -2.67
CA ASN A 170 4.56 18.99 -3.51
C ASN A 170 5.41 17.88 -4.15
N VAL A 171 5.42 17.85 -5.48
CA VAL A 171 6.20 16.89 -6.30
C VAL A 171 7.29 17.53 -7.15
N VAL A 172 7.54 18.82 -6.98
CA VAL A 172 8.55 19.56 -7.76
C VAL A 172 9.84 19.79 -6.97
N ALA A 173 9.77 19.74 -5.63
CA ALA A 173 10.91 19.95 -4.76
C ALA A 173 11.51 18.63 -4.25
N ASP A 174 12.66 18.22 -4.82
CA ASP A 174 13.46 17.05 -4.42
C ASP A 174 13.70 16.89 -2.90
N PRO A 175 13.88 17.98 -2.11
CA PRO A 175 14.08 17.84 -0.67
C PRO A 175 12.86 17.28 0.08
N VAL A 176 11.65 17.51 -0.42
CA VAL A 176 10.39 17.22 0.30
C VAL A 176 9.58 16.08 -0.33
N ILE A 177 9.69 15.89 -1.66
CA ILE A 177 8.84 14.98 -2.44
C ILE A 177 8.72 13.58 -1.81
N GLY A 178 7.50 13.25 -1.36
CA GLY A 178 7.14 11.97 -0.75
C GLY A 178 7.88 11.63 0.55
N LYS A 179 8.76 12.49 1.07
CA LYS A 179 9.52 12.22 2.30
C LYS A 179 8.70 12.60 3.52
N LEU A 180 8.57 11.67 4.46
CA LEU A 180 7.91 11.93 5.73
C LEU A 180 8.53 13.14 6.45
N ASN A 181 7.66 13.94 7.06
CA ASN A 181 8.01 15.18 7.75
C ASN A 181 8.85 16.12 6.87
N TYR A 182 8.55 16.18 5.57
CA TYR A 182 9.14 17.11 4.60
C TYR A 182 10.64 16.91 4.39
N GLY A 183 11.14 15.71 4.65
CA GLY A 183 12.57 15.45 4.56
C GLY A 183 13.41 16.21 5.59
N ASP A 184 12.80 16.77 6.64
CA ASP A 184 13.53 17.53 7.66
C ASP A 184 14.18 16.59 8.69
N PRO A 185 15.52 16.47 8.74
CA PRO A 185 16.21 15.60 9.70
C PRO A 185 16.00 16.03 11.16
N LYS A 186 15.51 17.24 11.42
CA LYS A 186 15.22 17.73 12.78
C LYS A 186 13.85 17.29 13.28
N LYS A 187 12.92 16.89 12.39
CA LYS A 187 11.58 16.43 12.76
C LYS A 187 11.56 14.92 12.99
N MET A 188 11.84 14.54 14.24
CA MET A 188 11.92 13.14 14.69
C MET A 188 10.87 12.78 15.76
N PRO A 189 10.37 11.52 15.78
CA PRO A 189 10.64 10.44 14.83
C PRO A 189 10.01 10.72 13.46
N ARG A 190 10.45 10.00 12.43
CA ARG A 190 9.97 10.20 11.04
C ARG A 190 8.51 9.84 10.83
N TYR A 191 8.01 8.91 11.64
CA TYR A 191 6.60 8.62 11.79
C TYR A 191 6.30 8.51 13.27
N LEU A 192 5.09 8.87 13.66
CA LEU A 192 4.65 8.84 15.05
C LEU A 192 4.15 7.44 15.40
N THR A 193 4.52 6.98 16.59
CA THR A 193 4.03 5.74 17.19
C THR A 193 3.14 6.05 18.41
N PRO A 194 2.45 5.05 19.00
CA PRO A 194 1.65 5.27 20.20
C PRO A 194 2.53 5.61 21.41
N GLN A 195 2.63 6.90 21.77
CA GLN A 195 3.39 7.38 22.92
C GLN A 195 2.80 8.66 23.52
N GLN A 196 3.25 9.04 24.71
CA GLN A 196 2.91 10.36 25.24
C GLN A 196 3.47 11.46 24.32
N GLY A 197 2.67 12.50 24.07
CA GLY A 197 3.08 13.61 23.21
C GLY A 197 2.74 13.45 21.71
N THR A 198 2.15 12.32 21.30
CA THR A 198 1.84 12.07 19.87
C THR A 198 0.93 13.14 19.28
N LYS A 199 -0.09 13.62 20.01
CA LYS A 199 -0.97 14.70 19.53
C LYS A 199 -0.20 16.00 19.25
N GLN A 200 0.70 16.38 20.15
CA GLN A 200 1.51 17.60 20.01
C GLN A 200 2.44 17.51 18.81
N LYS A 201 3.09 16.35 18.61
CA LYS A 201 3.92 16.12 17.43
C LYS A 201 3.12 16.05 16.14
N PHE A 202 1.93 15.46 16.17
CA PHE A 202 1.04 15.46 15.01
C PHE A 202 0.69 16.89 14.59
N ALA A 203 0.27 17.74 15.54
CA ALA A 203 0.00 19.15 15.28
C ALA A 203 1.24 19.92 14.75
N GLU A 204 2.44 19.60 15.24
CA GLU A 204 3.70 20.16 14.73
C GLU A 204 4.00 19.71 13.29
N PHE A 205 3.68 18.44 12.97
CA PHE A 205 3.97 17.86 11.67
C PHE A 205 2.95 18.30 10.63
N THR A 206 1.68 18.51 10.98
CA THR A 206 0.66 18.99 10.03
C THR A 206 0.65 20.50 9.81
N LYS A 207 1.49 21.28 10.52
CA LYS A 207 1.56 22.75 10.32
C LYS A 207 2.54 23.11 9.20
N LEU A 208 2.00 23.38 8.01
CA LEU A 208 2.71 23.54 6.73
C LEU A 208 2.26 24.80 6.01
N GLY A 209 3.16 25.45 5.27
CA GLY A 209 2.83 26.68 4.54
C GLY A 209 2.59 27.92 5.41
N CYS A 210 2.08 27.72 6.63
CA CYS A 210 1.57 28.79 7.47
C CYS A 210 2.60 29.85 7.84
N ASN A 211 2.27 31.11 7.55
CA ASN A 211 3.06 32.29 7.87
C ASN A 211 4.50 32.26 7.32
N GLY A 212 4.75 31.54 6.22
CA GLY A 212 6.11 31.38 5.68
C GLY A 212 7.03 30.60 6.63
N GLY A 213 6.47 29.63 7.35
CA GLY A 213 7.12 28.89 8.42
C GLY A 213 8.45 28.19 8.05
N PRO A 214 9.07 27.46 9.00
CA PRO A 214 10.39 26.82 8.81
C PRO A 214 10.46 25.93 7.55
N TYR A 215 9.33 25.33 7.19
CA TYR A 215 9.14 24.55 5.96
C TYR A 215 9.39 25.40 4.69
N CYS A 216 8.78 26.59 4.58
CA CYS A 216 8.93 27.50 3.44
C CYS A 216 10.30 28.19 3.37
N SER A 217 10.93 28.40 4.53
CA SER A 217 12.20 29.12 4.64
C SER A 217 13.43 28.19 4.61
N GLY A 218 13.24 26.87 4.75
CA GLY A 218 14.32 25.88 4.78
C GLY A 218 14.73 25.31 3.43
N PHE A 219 13.85 25.35 2.42
CA PHE A 219 14.08 24.75 1.11
C PHE A 219 13.52 25.65 0.00
N SER A 220 14.36 26.02 -0.98
CA SER A 220 13.90 26.77 -2.15
C SER A 220 12.87 25.95 -2.93
N GLY A 221 11.65 26.45 -3.07
CA GLY A 221 10.58 25.78 -3.80
C GLY A 221 9.69 24.84 -2.97
N ALA A 222 9.84 24.79 -1.64
CA ALA A 222 9.01 23.92 -0.80
C ALA A 222 7.57 24.41 -0.66
N CYS A 223 7.35 25.71 -0.45
CA CYS A 223 5.99 26.30 -0.41
C CYS A 223 5.66 26.97 -1.75
N THR A 224 5.67 26.19 -2.81
CA THR A 224 5.20 26.68 -4.11
C THR A 224 3.84 26.08 -4.37
N ASP A 225 2.84 26.94 -4.54
CA ASP A 225 1.50 26.59 -5.05
C ASP A 225 1.57 26.22 -6.57
N GLU A 226 2.75 25.83 -7.07
CA GLU A 226 2.98 25.56 -8.50
C GLU A 226 2.46 24.19 -8.93
N GLN A 227 2.56 23.17 -8.05
CA GLN A 227 2.07 21.84 -8.35
C GLN A 227 1.70 21.02 -7.10
N GLU A 228 0.40 20.86 -6.88
CA GLU A 228 -0.16 20.07 -5.78
C GLU A 228 -0.67 18.71 -6.27
N SER A 229 0.19 17.71 -6.18
CA SER A 229 -0.05 16.37 -6.71
C SER A 229 -0.07 15.34 -5.59
N GLY A 230 -1.09 15.40 -4.72
CA GLY A 230 -1.19 14.54 -3.55
C GLY A 230 -1.23 13.05 -3.88
N LEU A 231 -1.90 12.64 -4.96
CA LEU A 231 -1.91 11.22 -5.38
C LEU A 231 -0.50 10.74 -5.80
N GLN A 232 0.23 11.57 -6.54
CA GLN A 232 1.61 11.28 -6.94
C GLN A 232 2.57 11.29 -5.74
N ALA A 233 2.41 12.24 -4.82
CA ALA A 233 3.21 12.33 -3.61
C ALA A 233 3.03 11.10 -2.72
N ALA A 234 1.79 10.63 -2.55
CA ALA A 234 1.48 9.38 -1.84
C ALA A 234 2.15 8.17 -2.49
N MET A 235 2.04 8.07 -3.82
CA MET A 235 2.67 6.99 -4.58
C MET A 235 4.18 6.95 -4.34
N ILE A 236 4.85 8.10 -4.40
CA ILE A 236 6.30 8.21 -4.17
C ILE A 236 6.65 7.86 -2.71
N ALA A 237 5.89 8.39 -1.75
CA ALA A 237 6.11 8.14 -0.33
C ALA A 237 6.01 6.66 0.05
N LEU A 238 5.15 5.92 -0.64
CA LEU A 238 4.88 4.50 -0.40
C LEU A 238 5.71 3.57 -1.29
N SER A 239 6.60 4.11 -2.12
CA SER A 239 7.43 3.35 -3.06
C SER A 239 8.90 3.32 -2.67
N ALA A 240 9.61 2.30 -3.18
CA ALA A 240 11.06 2.34 -3.24
C ALA A 240 11.53 3.53 -4.11
N PRO A 241 12.65 4.21 -3.77
CA PRO A 241 13.57 3.84 -2.71
C PRO A 241 13.18 4.35 -1.32
N LEU A 242 12.15 5.19 -1.17
CA LEU A 242 11.85 5.85 0.11
C LEU A 242 11.47 4.88 1.22
N THR A 243 10.72 3.82 0.90
CA THR A 243 10.33 2.79 1.89
C THR A 243 11.37 1.71 2.11
N THR A 244 12.45 1.67 1.31
CA THR A 244 13.41 0.56 1.32
C THR A 244 14.21 0.47 2.61
N ASP A 245 14.25 -0.72 3.22
CA ASP A 245 15.30 -1.13 4.17
C ASP A 245 16.30 -2.03 3.44
N THR A 246 17.57 -1.64 3.42
CA THR A 246 18.60 -2.46 2.76
C THR A 246 19.18 -3.53 3.69
N GLY A 247 18.96 -3.42 5.00
CA GLY A 247 19.60 -4.26 6.02
C GLY A 247 21.12 -4.07 6.16
N VAL A 248 21.74 -3.20 5.36
CA VAL A 248 23.18 -2.94 5.41
C VAL A 248 23.50 -2.10 6.65
N PRO A 249 24.35 -2.58 7.59
CA PRO A 249 24.71 -1.81 8.77
C PRO A 249 25.44 -0.51 8.43
N CYS A 250 25.21 0.53 9.21
CA CYS A 250 25.86 1.82 9.05
C CYS A 250 25.98 2.56 10.40
N ASN A 251 26.91 3.51 10.46
CA ASN A 251 27.05 4.47 11.57
C ASN A 251 26.81 5.91 11.10
N SER A 252 26.91 6.17 9.80
CA SER A 252 26.67 7.48 9.19
C SER A 252 26.13 7.36 7.76
N ASP A 253 25.52 8.43 7.25
CA ASP A 253 25.09 8.49 5.84
C ASP A 253 26.26 8.23 4.85
N GLY A 254 27.49 8.54 5.25
CA GLY A 254 28.69 8.26 4.45
C GLY A 254 28.91 6.78 4.20
N ASP A 255 28.56 5.92 5.17
CA ASP A 255 28.67 4.46 5.03
C ASP A 255 27.70 3.95 3.97
N CYS A 256 26.50 4.53 3.90
CA CYS A 256 25.50 4.19 2.89
C CYS A 256 25.92 4.68 1.50
N LYS A 257 26.38 5.94 1.41
CA LYS A 257 26.78 6.58 0.14
C LYS A 257 28.02 5.95 -0.49
N SER A 258 28.96 5.47 0.33
CA SER A 258 30.18 4.84 -0.16
C SER A 258 30.01 3.34 -0.47
N ASN A 259 28.90 2.74 -0.07
CA ASN A 259 28.62 1.33 -0.34
C ASN A 259 28.11 1.13 -1.77
N THR A 260 29.00 0.74 -2.67
CA THR A 260 28.71 0.55 -4.10
C THR A 260 27.67 -0.52 -4.41
N SER A 261 27.37 -1.42 -3.47
CA SER A 261 26.37 -2.48 -3.66
C SER A 261 24.93 -1.96 -3.56
N ILE A 262 24.70 -0.93 -2.76
CA ILE A 262 23.38 -0.29 -2.59
C ILE A 262 23.33 1.10 -3.23
N CYS A 263 24.48 1.77 -3.36
CA CYS A 263 24.61 3.07 -4.00
C CYS A 263 25.75 3.05 -5.03
N PRO A 264 25.47 2.59 -6.27
CA PRO A 264 26.46 2.58 -7.36
C PRO A 264 26.98 3.99 -7.71
N ASP A 265 26.16 5.02 -7.53
CA ASP A 265 26.53 6.44 -7.61
C ASP A 265 26.30 7.11 -6.25
N ALA A 266 27.39 7.51 -5.60
CA ALA A 266 27.36 8.15 -4.29
C ALA A 266 26.64 9.53 -4.31
N ASN A 267 26.64 10.24 -5.44
CA ASN A 267 26.02 11.55 -5.56
C ASN A 267 24.50 11.47 -5.77
N ALA A 268 24.01 10.33 -6.26
CA ALA A 268 22.59 10.05 -6.47
C ALA A 268 22.03 9.02 -5.49
N CYS A 269 22.77 8.70 -4.42
CA CYS A 269 22.40 7.70 -3.43
C CYS A 269 21.16 8.15 -2.64
N PRO A 270 20.03 7.40 -2.71
CA PRO A 270 18.79 7.78 -2.03
C PRO A 270 18.75 7.30 -0.57
N TYR A 271 19.81 6.65 -0.08
CA TYR A 271 19.84 5.98 1.21
C TYR A 271 20.58 6.80 2.28
N TYR A 272 20.04 6.74 3.49
CA TYR A 272 20.51 7.39 4.70
C TYR A 272 20.79 6.33 5.76
N CYS A 273 21.59 6.64 6.76
CA CYS A 273 21.85 5.75 7.87
C CYS A 273 20.82 5.93 8.98
N LEU A 274 19.89 4.97 9.11
CA LEU A 274 18.68 5.10 9.91
C LEU A 274 18.58 3.94 10.87
N ASP A 275 18.58 4.22 12.17
CA ASP A 275 18.50 3.21 13.22
C ASP A 275 19.54 2.08 13.02
N GLY A 276 20.74 2.46 12.57
CA GLY A 276 21.87 1.55 12.38
C GLY A 276 21.92 0.77 11.06
N THR A 277 20.96 0.95 10.15
CA THR A 277 21.06 0.38 8.78
C THR A 277 20.69 1.38 7.68
N CYS A 278 21.26 1.18 6.49
CA CYS A 278 20.99 2.01 5.34
C CYS A 278 19.56 1.80 4.82
N GLY A 279 18.85 2.88 4.54
CA GLY A 279 17.51 2.81 3.99
C GLY A 279 17.01 4.14 3.44
N GLY A 280 15.88 4.07 2.74
CA GLY A 280 15.19 5.25 2.25
C GLY A 280 14.64 6.10 3.38
N TRP A 281 14.25 7.34 3.06
CA TRP A 281 13.79 8.27 4.08
C TRP A 281 12.61 7.76 4.92
N ASN A 282 11.69 7.03 4.29
CA ASN A 282 10.46 6.51 4.91
C ASN A 282 10.64 5.06 5.40
N LYS A 283 11.87 4.56 5.49
CA LYS A 283 12.17 3.21 6.01
C LYS A 283 11.45 2.99 7.34
N GLY A 284 10.79 1.83 7.46
CA GLY A 284 10.08 1.41 8.67
C GLY A 284 8.63 1.90 8.77
N PHE A 285 8.22 2.85 7.93
CA PHE A 285 6.83 3.34 7.94
C PHE A 285 5.84 2.27 7.45
N LEU A 286 6.02 1.78 6.22
CA LEU A 286 5.10 0.84 5.57
C LEU A 286 5.44 -0.61 5.97
N ARG A 287 4.55 -1.25 6.72
CA ARG A 287 4.69 -2.63 7.22
C ARG A 287 3.79 -3.58 6.44
N ASP A 288 4.28 -4.76 6.06
CA ASP A 288 3.54 -5.68 5.17
C ASP A 288 2.18 -6.14 5.74
N ASN A 289 2.12 -6.42 7.05
CA ASN A 289 0.91 -6.95 7.71
C ASN A 289 -0.02 -5.87 8.29
N ALA A 290 0.40 -4.60 8.22
CA ALA A 290 -0.38 -3.48 8.67
C ALA A 290 -1.43 -3.06 7.64
N GLN A 291 -2.60 -2.62 8.10
CA GLN A 291 -3.56 -1.88 7.27
C GLN A 291 -2.93 -0.53 6.89
N LEU A 292 -3.18 -0.03 5.68
CA LEU A 292 -2.68 1.27 5.21
C LEU A 292 -3.83 2.25 5.01
N GLU A 293 -3.85 3.30 5.81
CA GLU A 293 -4.82 4.37 5.66
C GLU A 293 -4.15 5.62 5.11
N ILE A 294 -4.75 6.22 4.11
CA ILE A 294 -4.23 7.45 3.50
C ILE A 294 -5.28 8.52 3.67
N VAL A 295 -4.92 9.66 4.25
CA VAL A 295 -5.86 10.76 4.47
C VAL A 295 -5.31 11.99 3.77
N VAL A 296 -6.02 12.48 2.75
CA VAL A 296 -5.68 13.76 2.11
C VAL A 296 -6.54 14.89 2.69
N LEU A 297 -5.90 16.04 2.94
CA LEU A 297 -6.53 17.30 3.27
C LEU A 297 -6.02 18.34 2.26
N SER A 298 -6.90 18.92 1.43
CA SER A 298 -6.55 19.91 0.40
C SER A 298 -7.75 20.76 -0.02
N ASP A 299 -7.53 22.07 -0.20
CA ASP A 299 -8.52 23.01 -0.73
C ASP A 299 -8.48 23.12 -2.27
N GLU A 300 -7.56 22.40 -2.93
CA GLU A 300 -7.40 22.34 -4.38
C GLU A 300 -7.70 20.96 -5.00
N GLU A 301 -7.83 20.93 -6.33
CA GLU A 301 -7.92 19.67 -7.10
C GLU A 301 -6.54 19.03 -7.30
N ASP A 302 -6.47 17.70 -7.26
CA ASP A 302 -5.23 16.95 -7.49
C ASP A 302 -4.65 17.20 -8.89
N GLN A 303 -3.40 17.64 -8.96
CA GLN A 303 -2.70 17.96 -10.20
C GLN A 303 -1.78 16.82 -10.66
N SER A 304 -1.95 15.62 -10.10
CA SER A 304 -1.09 14.47 -10.42
C SER A 304 -1.20 14.08 -11.91
N PRO A 305 -0.08 13.76 -12.58
CA PRO A 305 0.00 13.67 -14.03
C PRO A 305 -0.81 12.51 -14.63
N ASP A 306 -0.97 11.40 -13.90
CA ASP A 306 -1.72 10.25 -14.36
C ASP A 306 -3.21 10.33 -14.01
N ARG A 307 -4.00 9.37 -14.51
CA ARG A 307 -5.44 9.28 -14.20
C ARG A 307 -5.67 8.65 -12.83
N PRO A 308 -6.77 8.98 -12.11
CA PRO A 308 -7.08 8.37 -10.81
C PRO A 308 -7.05 6.85 -10.80
N ALA A 309 -7.49 6.19 -11.89
CA ALA A 309 -7.45 4.73 -12.03
C ALA A 309 -6.06 4.12 -11.83
N TYR A 310 -4.99 4.79 -12.29
CA TYR A 310 -3.62 4.32 -12.09
C TYR A 310 -3.23 4.34 -10.61
N TYR A 311 -3.55 5.43 -9.90
CA TYR A 311 -3.28 5.57 -8.48
C TYR A 311 -4.12 4.59 -7.64
N ILE A 312 -5.39 4.37 -8.00
CA ILE A 312 -6.26 3.37 -7.36
C ILE A 312 -5.64 1.97 -7.49
N ASP A 313 -5.23 1.59 -8.70
CA ASP A 313 -4.58 0.29 -8.94
C ASP A 313 -3.29 0.16 -8.14
N PHE A 314 -2.44 1.20 -8.15
CA PHE A 314 -1.21 1.23 -7.37
C PHE A 314 -1.49 1.03 -5.87
N LEU A 315 -2.36 1.85 -5.28
CA LEU A 315 -2.67 1.82 -3.85
C LEU A 315 -3.26 0.48 -3.43
N LYS A 316 -4.21 -0.06 -4.21
CA LYS A 316 -4.80 -1.39 -3.95
C LYS A 316 -3.74 -2.49 -4.01
N ASN A 317 -2.78 -2.39 -4.91
CA ASN A 317 -1.71 -3.38 -5.02
C ASN A 317 -0.71 -3.35 -3.86
N ILE A 318 -0.54 -2.23 -3.13
CA ILE A 318 0.38 -2.15 -1.97
C ILE A 318 0.07 -3.24 -0.95
N LYS A 319 -1.21 -3.39 -0.61
CA LYS A 319 -1.67 -4.36 0.39
C LYS A 319 -2.31 -5.59 -0.22
N GLY A 320 -2.34 -5.69 -1.55
CA GLY A 320 -3.01 -6.76 -2.30
C GLY A 320 -4.36 -6.30 -2.85
N TYR A 321 -4.53 -6.41 -4.17
CA TYR A 321 -5.64 -5.80 -4.90
C TYR A 321 -7.05 -6.23 -4.43
N TYR A 322 -7.16 -7.45 -3.90
CA TYR A 322 -8.43 -8.02 -3.41
C TYR A 322 -8.54 -7.98 -1.88
N ASN A 323 -7.63 -7.28 -1.21
CA ASN A 323 -7.64 -7.15 0.23
C ASN A 323 -8.61 -6.05 0.64
N VAL A 324 -9.86 -6.44 0.87
CA VAL A 324 -10.88 -5.56 1.39
C VAL A 324 -10.46 -5.07 2.77
N ASN A 325 -10.59 -3.77 2.97
CA ASN A 325 -10.26 -3.08 4.22
C ASN A 325 -8.79 -3.10 4.67
N MET A 326 -7.85 -3.57 3.85
CA MET A 326 -6.41 -3.44 4.16
C MET A 326 -5.81 -2.13 3.66
N MET A 327 -6.52 -1.41 2.78
CA MET A 327 -6.14 -0.09 2.34
C MET A 327 -7.36 0.75 2.00
N HIS A 328 -7.42 1.98 2.52
CA HIS A 328 -8.34 3.00 2.03
C HIS A 328 -7.64 4.33 1.80
N PHE A 329 -8.23 5.10 0.90
CA PHE A 329 -7.91 6.49 0.69
C PHE A 329 -9.10 7.33 1.17
N HIS A 330 -8.88 8.16 2.16
CA HIS A 330 -9.83 9.11 2.73
C HIS A 330 -9.51 10.51 2.23
N SER A 331 -10.52 11.35 2.12
CA SER A 331 -10.35 12.72 1.62
C SER A 331 -11.17 13.72 2.42
N ILE A 332 -10.53 14.78 2.90
CA ILE A 332 -11.17 15.98 3.44
C ILE A 332 -10.89 17.09 2.43
N VAL A 333 -11.81 17.30 1.50
CA VAL A 333 -11.60 18.17 0.31
C VAL A 333 -12.89 18.92 -0.02
N GLY A 334 -12.81 19.91 -0.91
CA GLY A 334 -14.00 20.59 -1.43
C GLY A 334 -14.94 19.61 -2.14
N GLN A 335 -16.24 19.74 -1.88
CA GLN A 335 -17.28 18.87 -2.46
C GLN A 335 -17.64 19.27 -3.90
N ASP A 336 -18.33 18.39 -4.65
CA ASP A 336 -18.87 18.71 -5.99
C ASP A 336 -20.40 18.53 -6.01
N PRO A 337 -21.20 19.62 -6.03
CA PRO A 337 -20.78 21.03 -6.08
C PRO A 337 -20.16 21.52 -4.75
N SER A 338 -19.29 22.54 -4.83
CA SER A 338 -18.63 23.10 -3.64
C SER A 338 -19.63 23.73 -2.67
N THR A 339 -19.34 23.60 -1.38
CA THR A 339 -20.15 24.09 -0.26
C THR A 339 -19.62 25.41 0.31
N CYS A 340 -18.41 25.85 -0.07
CA CYS A 340 -17.83 27.13 0.28
C CYS A 340 -17.03 27.75 -0.88
N SER A 341 -16.61 29.01 -0.74
CA SER A 341 -15.83 29.74 -1.77
C SER A 341 -14.32 29.57 -1.65
N GLU A 342 -13.89 29.04 -0.52
CA GLU A 342 -12.51 28.93 -0.08
C GLU A 342 -11.85 27.63 -0.56
N ALA A 343 -12.61 26.71 -1.16
CA ALA A 343 -12.09 25.44 -1.65
C ALA A 343 -12.68 25.06 -3.01
N GLU A 344 -11.81 24.60 -3.90
CA GLU A 344 -12.18 23.95 -5.15
C GLU A 344 -12.64 22.51 -4.92
N PRO A 345 -13.54 21.96 -5.76
CA PRO A 345 -13.90 20.55 -5.69
C PRO A 345 -12.71 19.62 -5.96
N GLY A 346 -12.34 18.78 -4.99
CA GLY A 346 -11.28 17.76 -5.14
C GLY A 346 -11.79 16.48 -5.81
N ARG A 347 -12.29 16.56 -7.05
CA ARG A 347 -13.01 15.47 -7.74
C ARG A 347 -12.18 14.20 -7.87
N ARG A 348 -10.87 14.33 -8.12
CA ARG A 348 -9.97 13.17 -8.27
C ARG A 348 -9.78 12.48 -6.93
N TYR A 349 -9.58 13.22 -5.85
CA TYR A 349 -9.53 12.65 -4.50
C TYR A 349 -10.85 11.96 -4.13
N LEU A 350 -11.99 12.60 -4.38
CA LEU A 350 -13.32 12.01 -4.15
C LEU A 350 -13.51 10.71 -4.95
N GLN A 351 -13.02 10.65 -6.20
CA GLN A 351 -13.05 9.44 -7.01
C GLN A 351 -12.21 8.32 -6.38
N VAL A 352 -10.96 8.61 -6.00
CA VAL A 352 -10.08 7.62 -5.36
C VAL A 352 -10.74 7.12 -4.07
N SER A 353 -11.23 8.02 -3.21
CA SER A 353 -11.92 7.65 -1.98
C SER A 353 -13.11 6.73 -2.21
N ASN A 354 -13.96 7.01 -3.22
CA ASN A 354 -15.08 6.13 -3.56
C ASN A 354 -14.61 4.73 -4.00
N GLU A 355 -13.62 4.67 -4.88
CA GLU A 355 -13.14 3.42 -5.49
C GLU A 355 -12.33 2.57 -4.51
N THR A 356 -11.79 3.18 -3.44
CA THR A 356 -11.10 2.50 -2.34
C THR A 356 -11.97 2.35 -1.09
N ASN A 357 -13.26 2.67 -1.14
CA ASN A 357 -14.18 2.59 -0.01
C ASN A 357 -13.75 3.42 1.22
N GLY A 358 -13.07 4.55 1.00
CA GLY A 358 -12.67 5.47 2.06
C GLY A 358 -13.72 6.53 2.36
N VAL A 359 -13.55 7.14 3.53
CA VAL A 359 -14.45 8.17 4.07
C VAL A 359 -14.14 9.52 3.41
N LYS A 360 -15.18 10.30 3.12
CA LYS A 360 -15.08 11.63 2.51
C LYS A 360 -15.62 12.68 3.47
N GLY A 361 -14.81 13.66 3.82
CA GLY A 361 -15.18 14.85 4.59
C GLY A 361 -15.24 16.08 3.71
N ASP A 362 -16.03 17.05 4.16
CA ASP A 362 -16.09 18.39 3.58
C ASP A 362 -15.05 19.29 4.26
N ILE A 363 -14.11 19.81 3.49
CA ILE A 363 -13.09 20.73 4.00
C ILE A 363 -13.71 22.02 4.58
N CYS A 364 -14.87 22.43 4.06
CA CYS A 364 -15.59 23.61 4.52
C CYS A 364 -16.25 23.42 5.90
N ALA A 365 -16.20 22.23 6.49
CA ALA A 365 -16.75 21.97 7.81
C ALA A 365 -16.03 22.79 8.90
N SER A 366 -16.78 23.41 9.79
CA SER A 366 -16.24 24.20 10.91
C SER A 366 -15.55 23.37 11.99
N ASP A 367 -15.74 22.04 11.97
CA ASP A 367 -15.15 21.07 12.90
C ASP A 367 -14.86 19.75 12.17
N TYR A 368 -13.64 19.23 12.33
CA TYR A 368 -13.22 17.96 11.75
C TYR A 368 -13.34 16.78 12.71
N GLY A 369 -13.74 16.99 13.97
CA GLY A 369 -13.98 15.90 14.92
C GLY A 369 -14.81 14.74 14.36
N PRO A 370 -16.01 14.99 13.79
CA PRO A 370 -16.86 13.92 13.25
C PRO A 370 -16.21 13.11 12.12
N ILE A 371 -15.59 13.78 11.13
CA ILE A 371 -14.93 13.07 10.03
C ILE A 371 -13.70 12.30 10.52
N MET A 372 -12.95 12.86 11.47
CA MET A 372 -11.80 12.19 12.06
C MET A 372 -12.21 10.97 12.89
N GLU A 373 -13.36 11.01 13.55
CA GLU A 373 -13.98 9.85 14.21
C GLU A 373 -14.36 8.77 13.19
N ASP A 374 -15.06 9.14 12.10
CA ASP A 374 -15.46 8.20 11.03
C ASP A 374 -14.23 7.53 10.37
N ILE A 375 -13.17 8.30 10.09
CA ILE A 375 -11.90 7.75 9.58
C ILE A 375 -11.28 6.83 10.64
N GLY A 376 -11.29 7.21 11.91
CA GLY A 376 -10.80 6.40 13.02
C GLY A 376 -11.53 5.07 13.18
N ASP A 377 -12.85 5.03 12.98
CA ASP A 377 -13.67 3.81 13.00
C ASP A 377 -13.23 2.81 11.91
N VAL A 378 -12.97 3.29 10.69
CA VAL A 378 -12.47 2.46 9.58
C VAL A 378 -11.03 2.01 9.84
N THR A 379 -10.17 2.94 10.27
CA THR A 379 -8.72 2.74 10.49
C THR A 379 -8.45 1.71 11.57
N PHE A 380 -9.22 1.73 12.67
CA PHE A 380 -8.96 0.97 13.88
C PHE A 380 -9.97 -0.15 14.12
N GLY A 381 -10.78 -0.48 13.10
CA GLY A 381 -11.76 -1.57 13.11
C GLY A 381 -11.12 -2.96 13.18
N LEU A 382 -11.94 -3.96 13.48
CA LEU A 382 -11.50 -5.36 13.51
C LEU A 382 -11.29 -5.90 12.09
N LYS A 383 -10.31 -6.80 11.92
CA LYS A 383 -10.14 -7.55 10.68
C LYS A 383 -11.39 -8.38 10.40
N VAL A 384 -11.96 -8.15 9.23
CA VAL A 384 -13.12 -8.92 8.75
C VAL A 384 -12.75 -9.92 7.66
N GLN A 385 -11.61 -9.74 6.99
CA GLN A 385 -11.16 -10.64 5.94
C GLN A 385 -9.99 -11.51 6.40
N PHE A 386 -10.08 -12.81 6.11
CA PHE A 386 -9.06 -13.80 6.46
C PHE A 386 -8.71 -14.64 5.22
N PHE A 387 -7.47 -14.51 4.75
CA PHE A 387 -6.97 -15.16 3.54
C PHE A 387 -6.64 -16.61 3.79
N LEU A 388 -7.19 -17.48 2.96
CA LEU A 388 -6.95 -18.91 3.04
C LEU A 388 -5.59 -19.21 2.41
N SER A 389 -4.80 -20.05 3.07
CA SER A 389 -3.43 -20.37 2.64
C SER A 389 -3.40 -21.22 1.37
N ARG A 390 -4.52 -21.84 1.01
CA ARG A 390 -4.67 -22.64 -0.20
C ARG A 390 -5.98 -22.32 -0.92
N LEU A 391 -5.98 -22.46 -2.24
CA LEU A 391 -7.15 -22.17 -3.08
C LEU A 391 -8.37 -23.06 -2.75
N ALA A 392 -9.37 -22.49 -2.07
CA ALA A 392 -10.53 -23.25 -1.62
C ALA A 392 -11.56 -23.49 -2.72
N ASN A 393 -12.16 -24.68 -2.72
CA ASN A 393 -13.38 -24.96 -3.46
C ASN A 393 -14.55 -24.24 -2.76
N PRO A 394 -15.19 -23.23 -3.39
CA PRO A 394 -16.20 -22.39 -2.75
C PRO A 394 -17.32 -23.18 -2.07
N SER A 395 -17.77 -24.29 -2.67
CA SER A 395 -18.87 -25.09 -2.14
C SER A 395 -18.52 -25.93 -0.91
N SER A 396 -17.23 -26.00 -0.55
CA SER A 396 -16.72 -26.81 0.57
C SER A 396 -16.29 -25.98 1.78
N VAL A 397 -16.24 -24.64 1.64
CA VAL A 397 -15.78 -23.74 2.71
C VAL A 397 -16.74 -23.79 3.88
N SER A 398 -16.19 -24.08 5.05
CA SER A 398 -16.92 -24.14 6.32
C SER A 398 -16.14 -23.38 7.39
N VAL A 399 -16.82 -22.45 8.06
CA VAL A 399 -16.22 -21.55 9.04
C VAL A 399 -16.74 -21.87 10.44
N LYS A 400 -15.83 -21.92 11.41
CA LYS A 400 -16.15 -21.93 12.84
C LYS A 400 -15.46 -20.78 13.55
N VAL A 401 -16.16 -20.18 14.51
CA VAL A 401 -15.58 -19.18 15.42
C VAL A 401 -15.71 -19.69 16.84
N ASN A 402 -14.56 -19.87 17.51
CA ASN A 402 -14.44 -20.45 18.85
C ASN A 402 -15.22 -21.77 19.00
N GLY A 403 -15.17 -22.62 17.97
CA GLY A 403 -15.87 -23.90 17.89
C GLY A 403 -17.35 -23.81 17.47
N GLN A 404 -17.97 -22.63 17.45
CA GLN A 404 -19.32 -22.42 16.94
C GLN A 404 -19.32 -22.45 15.41
N GLN A 405 -20.18 -23.29 14.81
CA GLN A 405 -20.36 -23.32 13.36
C GLN A 405 -21.09 -22.06 12.87
N CYS A 406 -20.49 -21.38 11.89
CA CYS A 406 -21.06 -20.20 11.27
C CYS A 406 -21.70 -20.55 9.92
N THR A 407 -23.02 -20.42 9.81
CA THR A 407 -23.78 -20.64 8.56
C THR A 407 -24.19 -19.34 7.87
N THR A 408 -24.14 -18.22 8.60
CA THR A 408 -24.42 -16.85 8.14
C THR A 408 -23.40 -15.89 8.75
N GLY A 409 -23.40 -14.63 8.31
CA GLY A 409 -22.52 -13.57 8.85
C GLY A 409 -21.14 -13.50 8.19
N TRP A 410 -20.87 -14.36 7.22
CA TRP A 410 -19.65 -14.35 6.42
C TRP A 410 -19.92 -14.76 4.97
N THR A 411 -19.00 -14.43 4.07
CA THR A 411 -18.99 -14.84 2.67
C THR A 411 -17.60 -15.34 2.27
N TYR A 412 -17.52 -16.19 1.24
CA TYR A 412 -16.26 -16.53 0.60
C TYR A 412 -16.05 -15.65 -0.62
N ASP A 413 -14.93 -14.93 -0.68
CA ASP A 413 -14.52 -14.20 -1.89
C ASP A 413 -13.55 -15.03 -2.72
N GLY A 414 -14.04 -15.46 -3.89
CA GLY A 414 -13.29 -16.27 -4.82
C GLY A 414 -12.14 -15.54 -5.50
N ASN A 415 -12.13 -14.20 -5.54
CA ASN A 415 -11.03 -13.44 -6.14
C ASN A 415 -9.80 -13.43 -5.22
N SER A 416 -9.98 -13.00 -3.97
CA SER A 416 -8.95 -13.01 -2.92
C SER A 416 -8.62 -14.38 -2.34
N ASN A 417 -9.48 -15.40 -2.52
CA ASN A 417 -9.38 -16.67 -1.79
C ASN A 417 -9.41 -16.45 -0.27
N SER A 418 -10.46 -15.78 0.21
CA SER A 418 -10.61 -15.42 1.62
C SER A 418 -12.04 -15.62 2.09
N ILE A 419 -12.22 -15.66 3.41
CA ILE A 419 -13.53 -15.44 4.03
C ILE A 419 -13.63 -13.99 4.50
N ILE A 420 -14.82 -13.40 4.37
CA ILE A 420 -15.11 -12.03 4.79
C ILE A 420 -16.31 -12.07 5.73
N PHE A 421 -16.12 -11.68 6.98
CA PHE A 421 -17.18 -11.43 7.94
C PHE A 421 -17.91 -10.13 7.60
N ASP A 422 -19.23 -10.09 7.74
CA ASP A 422 -20.02 -8.93 7.30
C ASP A 422 -19.97 -7.75 8.28
N GLY A 423 -19.49 -7.95 9.52
CA GLY A 423 -19.32 -6.91 10.53
C GLY A 423 -20.63 -6.29 11.04
N LYS A 424 -21.79 -6.88 10.72
CA LYS A 424 -23.09 -6.22 10.97
C LYS A 424 -23.61 -6.37 12.39
N ASN A 425 -23.21 -7.42 13.10
CA ASN A 425 -23.65 -7.71 14.46
C ASN A 425 -22.43 -7.94 15.37
N PRO A 426 -21.99 -6.93 16.14
CA PRO A 426 -20.83 -7.04 17.03
C PRO A 426 -21.02 -8.05 18.17
N ASN A 427 -22.26 -8.49 18.42
CA ASN A 427 -22.57 -9.49 19.45
C ASN A 427 -22.60 -10.93 18.90
N ASP A 428 -22.49 -11.12 17.59
CA ASP A 428 -22.43 -12.44 16.95
C ASP A 428 -21.01 -12.73 16.44
N PRO A 429 -20.28 -13.68 17.04
CA PRO A 429 -18.95 -14.09 16.59
C PRO A 429 -18.91 -14.51 15.11
N CYS A 430 -20.02 -14.98 14.55
CA CYS A 430 -20.12 -15.36 13.14
C CYS A 430 -20.34 -14.19 12.18
N SER A 431 -20.63 -13.00 12.70
CA SER A 431 -20.74 -11.73 11.97
C SER A 431 -19.55 -10.82 12.20
N GLN A 432 -19.00 -10.81 13.43
CA GLN A 432 -17.81 -10.05 13.78
C GLN A 432 -17.05 -10.78 14.91
N PRO A 433 -16.04 -11.62 14.58
CA PRO A 433 -15.22 -12.27 15.58
C PRO A 433 -14.56 -11.24 16.49
N ALA A 434 -14.68 -11.42 17.80
CA ALA A 434 -14.07 -10.56 18.81
C ALA A 434 -12.60 -10.92 19.05
N PRO A 435 -11.77 -9.99 19.55
CA PRO A 435 -10.38 -10.28 19.88
C PRO A 435 -10.19 -11.52 20.77
N GLY A 436 -9.16 -12.30 20.45
CA GLY A 436 -8.83 -13.58 21.09
C GLY A 436 -9.64 -14.77 20.58
N GLN A 437 -10.71 -14.57 19.79
CA GLN A 437 -11.47 -15.67 19.23
C GLN A 437 -10.72 -16.36 18.09
N VAL A 438 -10.75 -17.70 18.09
CA VAL A 438 -10.14 -18.52 17.05
C VAL A 438 -11.13 -18.73 15.91
N ILE A 439 -10.71 -18.48 14.68
CA ILE A 439 -11.47 -18.73 13.47
C ILE A 439 -10.84 -19.95 12.79
N GLU A 440 -11.62 -21.02 12.59
CA GLU A 440 -11.21 -22.20 11.87
C GLU A 440 -11.95 -22.24 10.53
N VAL A 441 -11.21 -22.35 9.43
CA VAL A 441 -11.79 -22.46 8.08
C VAL A 441 -11.35 -23.76 7.47
N SER A 442 -12.27 -24.71 7.34
CA SER A 442 -12.03 -26.00 6.70
C SER A 442 -12.60 -26.01 5.29
N TYR A 443 -11.85 -26.56 4.32
CA TYR A 443 -12.26 -26.62 2.93
C TYR A 443 -11.55 -27.73 2.16
N GLU A 444 -12.18 -28.18 1.07
CA GLU A 444 -11.52 -28.96 0.02
C GLU A 444 -10.84 -28.02 -0.97
N MET A 445 -9.77 -28.51 -1.59
CA MET A 445 -8.99 -27.77 -2.55
C MET A 445 -9.70 -27.66 -3.90
N LEU A 446 -9.75 -26.44 -4.46
CA LEU A 446 -10.23 -26.26 -5.83
C LEU A 446 -9.16 -26.72 -6.82
N CYS A 447 -9.44 -27.81 -7.52
CA CYS A 447 -8.56 -28.33 -8.55
C CYS A 447 -8.81 -27.62 -9.89
N LEU A 448 -8.04 -26.57 -10.20
CA LEU A 448 -8.07 -25.97 -11.54
C LEU A 448 -7.34 -26.87 -12.53
N LYS A 449 -7.82 -26.87 -13.77
CA LYS A 449 -7.15 -27.53 -14.90
C LYS A 449 -6.40 -26.50 -15.73
N GLU A 450 -5.40 -26.99 -16.46
CA GLU A 450 -4.53 -26.17 -17.32
C GLU A 450 -5.31 -25.41 -18.39
#